data_AF-A0A3A1UUA7-F1
#
_entry.id   AF-A0A3A1UUA7-F1
#
_cell.length_a   1.000
_cell.length_b   1.000
_cell.length_c   1.000
_cell.angle_alpha   90.00
_cell.angle_beta   90.00
_cell.angle_gamma   90.00
#
_symmetry.space_group_name_H-M   'P 1'
#
loop_
_entity.id
_entity.type
_entity.pdbx_description
1 polymer ?
#
loop_
_entity_poly.entity_id
_entity_poly.type
_entity_poly.pdbx_seq_one_letter_code
_entity_poly.pdbx_strand_id
1 'polypeptide(L)'
;MRVGFSIMKEIHKKTPELAASDYGLKDEEFARMINLIERQGYIERVLRAGDQMSLKPARLTHKGLIFLQENGHLEMNYPRLREELKEWVRVDKLLYSNEAEDDE
;
A
#
# COMPACT_ATOMS: atom_id res chain seq x y z
N MET A 1 0.15 -9.05 -0.57
CA MET A 1 0.72 -7.69 -0.41
C MET A 1 -0.38 -6.68 -0.08
N ARG A 2 -0.81 -6.66 1.18
CA ARG A 2 -1.87 -5.79 1.72
C ARG A 2 -1.51 -4.32 1.70
N VAL A 3 -0.26 -3.96 2.00
CA VAL A 3 0.21 -2.56 1.98
C VAL A 3 0.04 -1.94 0.60
N GLY A 4 0.59 -2.58 -0.45
CA GLY A 4 0.47 -2.11 -1.83
C GLY A 4 -0.99 -2.01 -2.29
N PHE A 5 -1.81 -3.02 -1.99
CA PHE A 5 -3.25 -3.00 -2.27
C PHE A 5 -3.95 -1.80 -1.61
N SER A 6 -3.72 -1.59 -0.31
CA SER A 6 -4.34 -0.49 0.43
C SER A 6 -3.93 0.87 -0.13
N ILE A 7 -2.64 1.08 -0.39
CA ILE A 7 -2.15 2.34 -0.98
C ILE A 7 -2.86 2.61 -2.31
N MET A 8 -2.91 1.62 -3.20
CA MET A 8 -3.58 1.75 -4.50
C MET A 8 -5.08 2.03 -4.36
N LYS A 9 -5.74 1.35 -3.42
CA LYS A 9 -7.16 1.55 -3.14
C LYS A 9 -7.46 2.94 -2.60
N GLU A 10 -6.64 3.45 -1.69
CA GLU A 10 -6.83 4.79 -1.12
C GLU A 10 -6.49 5.90 -2.13
N ILE A 11 -5.51 5.69 -3.01
CA ILE A 11 -5.29 6.54 -4.19
C ILE A 11 -6.52 6.53 -5.10
N HIS A 12 -7.14 5.37 -5.34
CA HIS A 12 -8.35 5.26 -6.17
C HIS A 12 -9.53 6.03 -5.59
N LYS A 13 -9.70 5.95 -4.26
CA LYS A 13 -10.73 6.71 -3.51
C LYS A 13 -10.44 8.21 -3.43
N LYS A 14 -9.26 8.66 -3.88
CA LYS A 14 -8.76 10.04 -3.72
C LYS A 14 -8.69 10.46 -2.25
N THR A 15 -8.33 9.53 -1.37
CA THR A 15 -8.16 9.83 0.05
C THR A 15 -6.94 10.75 0.22
N PRO A 16 -7.11 11.98 0.72
CA PRO A 16 -5.98 12.86 0.97
C PRO A 16 -5.16 12.32 2.15
N GLU A 17 -3.83 12.37 2.03
CA GLU A 17 -2.88 12.28 3.15
C GLU A 17 -2.65 10.90 3.77
N LEU A 18 -2.35 9.87 2.97
CA LEU A 18 -1.75 8.62 3.48
C LEU A 18 -0.34 8.87 4.02
N ALA A 19 -0.04 8.27 5.17
CA ALA A 19 1.25 8.36 5.84
C ALA A 19 1.81 6.97 6.17
N ALA A 20 3.12 6.88 6.39
CA ALA A 20 3.78 5.63 6.76
C ALA A 20 3.24 5.05 8.08
N SER A 21 2.86 5.92 9.01
CA SER A 21 2.30 5.58 10.32
C SER A 21 0.98 4.80 10.24
N ASP A 22 0.16 5.04 9.21
CA ASP A 22 -1.10 4.31 8.98
C ASP A 22 -0.86 2.82 8.75
N TYR A 23 0.33 2.48 8.27
CA TYR A 23 0.76 1.12 7.96
C TYR A 23 1.73 0.56 9.00
N GLY A 24 2.06 1.34 10.04
CA GLY A 24 3.11 0.98 11.00
C GLY A 24 4.49 0.83 10.37
N LEU A 25 4.77 1.62 9.33
CA LEU A 25 6.03 1.65 8.59
C LEU A 25 6.86 2.88 8.96
N LYS A 26 8.16 2.81 8.70
CA LYS A 26 9.03 4.00 8.64
C LYS A 26 8.80 4.75 7.33
N ASP A 27 9.03 6.05 7.32
CA ASP A 27 8.86 6.89 6.12
C ASP A 27 9.68 6.38 4.92
N GLU A 28 10.89 5.90 5.16
CA GLU A 28 11.74 5.29 4.12
C GLU A 28 11.15 4.00 3.54
N GLU A 29 10.52 3.16 4.37
CA GLU A 29 9.85 1.92 3.91
C GLU A 29 8.63 2.25 3.08
N PHE A 30 7.83 3.22 3.54
CA PHE A 30 6.68 3.71 2.80
C PHE A 30 7.11 4.32 1.47
N ALA A 31 8.14 5.16 1.46
CA ALA A 31 8.65 5.76 0.24
C ALA A 31 9.19 4.71 -0.75
N ARG A 32 9.90 3.70 -0.26
CA ARG A 32 10.33 2.56 -1.09
C ARG A 32 9.15 1.79 -1.68
N MET A 33 8.08 1.58 -0.91
CA MET A 33 6.86 0.94 -1.40
C MET A 33 6.20 1.75 -2.51
N ILE A 34 6.03 3.07 -2.33
CA ILE A 34 5.49 3.97 -3.36
C ILE A 34 6.34 3.92 -4.62
N ASN A 35 7.67 4.01 -4.48
CA ASN A 35 8.61 3.92 -5.60
C ASN A 35 8.48 2.59 -6.34
N LEU A 36 8.30 1.48 -5.61
CA LEU A 36 8.16 0.15 -6.19
C LEU A 36 6.89 0.07 -7.05
N ILE A 37 5.73 0.45 -6.49
CA ILE A 37 4.45 0.34 -7.21
C ILE A 37 4.35 1.34 -8.38
N GLU A 38 4.98 2.51 -8.26
CA GLU A 38 5.10 3.48 -9.36
C GLU A 38 6.01 2.93 -10.47
N ARG A 39 7.19 2.41 -10.14
CA ARG A 39 8.10 1.79 -11.12
C ARG A 39 7.50 0.57 -11.81
N GLN A 40 6.69 -0.20 -11.10
CA GLN A 40 5.96 -1.34 -11.66
C GLN A 40 4.78 -0.90 -12.55
N GLY A 41 4.48 0.40 -12.61
CA GLY A 41 3.47 0.99 -13.48
C GLY A 41 2.05 0.81 -12.96
N TYR A 42 1.85 0.58 -11.65
CA TYR A 42 0.51 0.50 -11.06
C TYR A 42 -0.10 1.87 -10.77
N ILE A 43 0.74 2.83 -10.37
CA ILE A 43 0.36 4.22 -10.14
C ILE A 43 1.23 5.14 -10.98
N GLU A 44 0.75 6.36 -11.19
CA GLU A 44 1.50 7.43 -11.84
C GLU A 44 1.18 8.79 -11.19
N ARG A 45 1.96 9.82 -11.55
CA ARG A 45 1.81 11.21 -11.09
C ARG A 45 2.03 11.39 -9.59
N VAL A 46 2.98 10.65 -9.01
CA VAL A 46 3.44 10.93 -7.64
C VAL A 46 4.24 12.23 -7.64
N LEU A 47 3.83 13.21 -6.83
CA LEU A 47 4.53 14.49 -6.74
C LEU A 47 5.71 14.36 -5.77
N ARG A 48 6.89 14.84 -6.18
CA ARG A 48 8.11 14.85 -5.38
C ARG A 48 8.68 16.26 -5.33
N ALA A 49 9.00 16.75 -4.14
CA ALA A 49 9.61 18.04 -3.90
C ALA A 49 10.69 17.89 -2.82
N GLY A 50 11.95 17.78 -3.24
CA GLY A 50 13.05 17.41 -2.34
C GLY A 50 12.79 16.04 -1.70
N ASP A 51 12.89 15.98 -0.37
CA ASP A 51 12.64 14.76 0.41
C ASP A 51 11.15 14.49 0.65
N GLN A 52 10.27 15.42 0.24
CA GLN A 52 8.83 15.28 0.42
C GLN A 52 8.18 14.63 -0.79
N MET A 53 7.16 13.82 -0.51
CA MET A 53 6.34 13.16 -1.52
C MET A 53 4.86 13.36 -1.21
N SER A 54 4.06 13.59 -2.25
CA SER A 54 2.61 13.72 -2.15
C SER A 54 1.92 12.77 -3.11
N LEU A 55 0.97 12.01 -2.57
CA LEU A 55 0.09 11.11 -3.32
C LEU A 55 -1.19 11.82 -3.81
N LYS A 56 -1.39 13.10 -3.48
CA LYS A 56 -2.59 13.85 -3.87
C LYS A 56 -2.84 13.89 -5.39
N PRO A 57 -1.83 14.06 -6.26
CA PRO A 57 -2.03 13.99 -7.71
C PRO A 57 -1.92 12.57 -8.28
N ALA A 58 -1.57 11.58 -7.45
CA ALA A 58 -1.36 10.22 -7.91
C ALA A 58 -2.68 9.60 -8.39
N ARG A 59 -2.58 8.73 -9.40
CA ARG A 59 -3.72 7.97 -9.92
C ARG A 59 -3.29 6.57 -10.32
N LEU A 60 -4.26 5.65 -10.31
CA LEU A 60 -4.04 4.31 -10.85
C LEU A 60 -3.93 4.35 -12.37
N THR A 61 -3.01 3.53 -12.88
CA THR A 61 -3.00 3.15 -14.30
C THR A 61 -4.02 2.05 -14.55
N HIS A 62 -4.21 1.67 -15.81
CA HIS A 62 -5.02 0.49 -16.15
C HIS A 62 -4.51 -0.79 -15.44
N LYS A 63 -3.19 -0.95 -15.36
CA LYS A 63 -2.55 -2.06 -14.64
C LYS A 63 -2.86 -2.03 -13.15
N GLY A 64 -2.85 -0.85 -12.52
CA GLY A 64 -3.25 -0.68 -11.13
C GLY A 64 -4.70 -1.08 -10.86
N LEU A 65 -5.60 -0.75 -11.79
CA LEU A 65 -7.02 -1.14 -11.68
C LEU A 65 -7.20 -2.66 -11.80
N ILE A 66 -6.52 -3.31 -12.74
CA ILE A 66 -6.54 -4.78 -12.88
C ILE A 66 -6.02 -5.43 -11.59
N PHE A 67 -4.91 -4.93 -11.04
CA PHE A 67 -4.37 -5.45 -9.78
C PHE A 67 -5.40 -5.39 -8.64
N LEU A 68 -6.14 -4.29 -8.51
CA LEU A 68 -7.19 -4.18 -7.48
C LEU A 68 -8.32 -5.20 -7.71
N GLN A 69 -8.69 -5.47 -8.96
CA GLN A 69 -9.72 -6.46 -9.30
C GLN A 69 -9.26 -7.88 -8.99
N GLU A 70 -8.06 -8.26 -9.41
CA GLU A 70 -7.46 -9.58 -9.14
C GLU A 70 -7.28 -9.84 -7.64
N ASN A 71 -6.99 -8.78 -6.88
CA ASN A 71 -6.87 -8.84 -5.43
C ASN A 71 -8.18 -8.50 -4.69
N GLY A 72 -9.33 -8.62 -5.35
CA GLY A 72 -10.64 -8.30 -4.78
C GLY A 72 -10.99 -9.12 -3.53
N HIS A 73 -10.35 -10.27 -3.30
CA HIS A 73 -10.49 -11.02 -2.04
C HIS A 73 -10.01 -10.23 -0.81
N LEU A 74 -9.06 -9.30 -0.97
CA LEU A 74 -8.61 -8.40 0.10
C LEU A 74 -9.64 -7.30 0.42
N GLU A 75 -10.56 -7.02 -0.51
CA GLU A 75 -11.65 -6.06 -0.33
C GLU A 75 -12.61 -6.50 0.78
N MET A 76 -12.87 -7.81 0.88
CA MET A 76 -13.90 -8.39 1.77
C MET A 76 -13.66 -8.04 3.23
N ASN A 77 -12.40 -8.03 3.65
CA ASN A 77 -11.98 -7.73 5.02
C ASN A 77 -11.18 -6.42 5.08
N TYR A 78 -11.35 -5.54 4.10
CA TYR A 78 -10.64 -4.27 4.10
C TYR A 78 -11.15 -3.36 5.22
N PRO A 79 -10.25 -2.73 6.00
CA PRO A 79 -10.66 -1.90 7.12
C PRO A 79 -11.54 -0.72 6.70
N ARG A 80 -12.51 -0.39 7.55
CA ARG A 80 -13.38 0.77 7.33
C ARG A 80 -12.78 2.03 7.94
N LEU A 81 -12.04 1.86 9.03
CA LEU A 81 -11.37 2.95 9.72
C LEU A 81 -9.88 2.96 9.36
N ARG A 82 -9.31 4.16 9.21
CA ARG A 82 -7.89 4.34 8.86
C ARG A 82 -6.95 3.78 9.93
N GLU A 83 -7.33 3.91 11.19
CA GLU A 83 -6.56 3.41 12.35
C GLU A 83 -6.40 1.87 12.37
N GLU A 84 -7.30 1.15 11.71
CA GLU A 84 -7.28 -0.31 11.61
C GLU A 84 -6.33 -0.82 10.51
N LEU A 85 -5.88 0.06 9.60
CA LEU A 85 -5.00 -0.32 8.49
C LEU A 85 -3.71 -0.97 8.97
N LYS A 86 -3.13 -0.43 10.05
CA LYS A 86 -1.87 -0.92 10.62
C LYS A 86 -1.95 -2.38 11.04
N GLU A 87 -3.01 -2.77 11.73
CA GLU A 87 -3.18 -4.15 12.17
C GLU A 87 -3.54 -5.06 11.00
N TRP A 88 -4.36 -4.58 10.07
CA TRP A 88 -4.73 -5.35 8.89
C TRP A 88 -3.54 -5.71 7.99
N VAL A 89 -2.60 -4.77 7.79
CA VAL A 89 -1.38 -5.04 7.01
C VAL A 89 -0.35 -5.88 7.77
N ARG A 90 -0.42 -5.90 9.11
CA ARG A 90 0.48 -6.70 9.95
C ARG A 90 0.32 -8.20 9.74
N VAL A 91 -0.87 -8.65 9.34
CA VAL A 91 -1.14 -10.06 9.03
C VAL A 91 -0.17 -10.59 7.96
N ASP A 92 0.19 -9.79 6.95
CA ASP A 92 1.19 -10.19 5.96
C ASP A 92 2.56 -10.39 6.63
N LYS A 93 2.98 -9.51 7.55
CA LYS A 93 4.26 -9.66 8.28
C LYS A 93 4.29 -10.92 9.15
N LEU A 94 3.17 -11.26 9.78
CA LEU A 94 3.07 -12.46 10.65
C LEU A 94 3.12 -13.75 9.82
N LEU A 95 2.42 -13.79 8.69
CA LEU A 95 2.46 -14.95 7.78
C LEU A 95 3.87 -15.20 7.25
N TYR A 96 4.60 -14.16 6.84
CA TYR A 96 5.98 -14.30 6.35
C TYR A 96 7.03 -14.53 7.46
N SER A 97 6.72 -14.20 8.71
CA SER A 97 7.64 -14.46 9.84
C SER A 97 7.47 -15.87 10.40
N ASN A 98 6.27 -16.45 10.31
CA ASN A 98 5.99 -17.81 10.77
C ASN A 98 6.42 -18.88 9.75
N GLU A 99 6.61 -18.53 8.48
CA GLU A 99 7.19 -19.44 7.46
C GLU A 99 8.73 -19.56 7.56
N ALA A 100 9.37 -18.87 8.53
CA ALA A 100 10.81 -18.95 8.76
C ALA A 100 11.21 -19.95 9.88
N GLU A 101 10.24 -20.65 10.48
CA GLU A 101 10.45 -21.69 11.51
C GLU A 101 9.82 -23.02 11.06
N ASP A 102 10.25 -23.57 9.93
CA ASP A 102 9.95 -24.97 9.54
C ASP A 102 11.06 -25.54 8.63
N ASP A 103 12.32 -25.37 9.04
CA ASP A 103 13.47 -26.13 8.52
C ASP A 103 14.37 -26.54 9.70
N GLU A 104 13.96 -27.57 10.45
CA GLU A 104 14.87 -28.40 11.28
C GLU A 104 14.49 -29.89 11.20
#